data_AF-A0A5K3FBN1-F1
#
_entry.id   AF-A0A5K3FBN1-F1
#
_cell.length_a   1.000
_cell.length_b   1.000
_cell.length_c   1.000
_cell.angle_alpha   90.00
_cell.angle_beta   90.00
_cell.angle_gamma   90.00
#
_symmetry.space_group_name_H-M   'P 1'
#
loop_
_entity.id
_entity.type
_entity.pdbx_description
1 polymer ?
#
loop_
_entity_poly.entity_id
_entity_poly.type
_entity_poly.pdbx_seq_one_letter_code
_entity_poly.pdbx_strand_id
1 'polypeptide(L)'
;MRCWGTDEDTIINILGNRTSCERQQIVAEYKNKYGRELAHDLDGDLSGHFRDCAILLTESPMYLMAKSLYYAMKGFGTNENTITEIIVGCTNEEINQLKKAYTYVLRDKGIKDPKRTLENDIRSETSGYFCKMLLTILKGDTPDPTPEQLQALQQKGGDVMVNPNEITKAVQQIEKALEKPKNSACPLLMDAFKQKNIWQISAIEKEYKKGNWEAAYPSPRRLFGRRIWHPAYRHG
;
A
#
# COMPACT_ATOMS: atom_id res chain seq x y z
N MET A 1 31.48 -13.34 6.65
CA MET A 1 31.73 -12.64 7.92
C MET A 1 32.91 -13.32 8.61
N ARG A 2 34.13 -12.89 8.27
CA ARG A 2 35.41 -13.31 8.87
C ARG A 2 36.28 -12.06 9.05
N CYS A 3 37.19 -12.10 10.02
CA CYS A 3 37.83 -10.91 10.60
C CYS A 3 38.55 -9.96 9.61
N TRP A 4 39.01 -10.42 8.44
CA TRP A 4 39.72 -9.59 7.45
C TRP A 4 39.01 -9.67 6.09
N GLY A 5 38.11 -8.73 5.83
CA GLY A 5 37.33 -8.64 4.60
C GLY A 5 36.00 -9.40 4.64
N THR A 6 34.93 -8.73 4.21
CA THR A 6 33.62 -9.34 4.01
C THR A 6 33.50 -9.76 2.55
N ASP A 7 32.95 -10.94 2.30
CA ASP A 7 32.64 -11.39 0.93
C ASP A 7 31.25 -10.87 0.57
N GLU A 8 31.18 -9.62 0.08
CA GLU A 8 29.91 -8.98 -0.27
C GLU A 8 29.20 -9.70 -1.42
N ASP A 9 29.94 -10.27 -2.37
CA ASP A 9 29.40 -11.03 -3.49
C ASP A 9 28.64 -12.26 -3.02
N THR A 10 29.17 -12.99 -2.04
CA THR A 10 28.46 -14.12 -1.43
C THR A 10 27.19 -13.66 -0.70
N ILE A 11 27.23 -12.52 0.02
CA ILE A 11 26.04 -11.97 0.70
C ILE A 11 24.96 -11.60 -0.33
N ILE A 12 25.33 -10.92 -1.41
CA ILE A 12 24.42 -10.57 -2.52
C ILE A 12 23.83 -11.84 -3.14
N ASN A 13 24.68 -12.82 -3.46
CA ASN A 13 24.24 -14.04 -4.12
C ASN A 13 23.28 -14.88 -3.28
N ILE A 14 23.42 -14.83 -1.94
CA ILE A 14 22.52 -15.53 -1.02
C ILE A 14 21.28 -14.68 -0.75
N LEU A 15 21.40 -13.49 -0.18
CA LEU A 15 20.24 -12.71 0.26
C LEU A 15 19.47 -12.09 -0.92
N GLY A 16 20.16 -11.65 -1.97
CA GLY A 16 19.54 -11.03 -3.15
C GLY A 16 18.74 -12.02 -4.02
N ASN A 17 19.08 -13.31 -4.00
CA ASN A 17 18.45 -14.34 -4.83
C ASN A 17 17.58 -15.32 -4.03
N ARG A 18 16.96 -14.87 -2.93
CA ARG A 18 16.04 -15.66 -2.12
C ARG A 18 14.76 -14.90 -1.86
N THR A 19 13.65 -15.63 -1.79
CA THR A 19 12.36 -15.08 -1.35
C THR A 19 12.44 -14.62 0.11
N SER A 20 11.52 -13.75 0.52
CA SER A 20 11.44 -13.32 1.92
C SER A 20 11.30 -14.51 2.89
N CYS A 21 10.49 -15.51 2.54
CA CYS A 21 10.30 -16.72 3.34
C CYS A 21 11.62 -17.48 3.54
N GLU A 22 12.36 -17.73 2.47
CA GLU A 22 13.67 -18.39 2.55
C GLU A 22 14.68 -17.56 3.36
N ARG A 23 14.66 -16.23 3.24
CA ARG A 23 15.53 -15.36 4.05
C ARG A 23 15.19 -15.44 5.54
N GLN A 24 13.90 -15.50 5.91
CA GLN A 24 13.51 -15.69 7.30
C GLN A 24 13.98 -17.05 7.86
N GLN A 25 13.95 -18.10 7.04
CA GLN A 25 14.53 -19.40 7.41
C GLN A 25 16.04 -19.30 7.63
N ILE A 26 16.77 -18.61 6.74
CA ILE A 26 18.21 -18.36 6.89
C ILE A 26 18.50 -17.60 8.20
N VAL A 27 17.72 -16.56 8.51
CA VAL A 27 17.87 -15.78 9.76
C VAL A 27 17.66 -16.66 10.98
N ALA A 28 16.60 -17.47 11.00
CA ALA A 28 16.31 -18.39 12.09
C ALA A 28 17.41 -19.44 12.27
N GLU A 29 17.86 -20.07 11.18
CA GLU A 29 18.94 -21.07 11.23
C GLU A 29 20.29 -20.47 11.61
N TYR A 30 20.58 -19.23 11.18
CA TYR A 30 21.77 -18.52 11.60
C TYR A 30 21.79 -18.31 13.12
N LYS A 31 20.66 -17.90 13.69
CA LYS A 31 20.50 -17.74 15.14
C LYS A 31 20.64 -19.08 15.87
N ASN A 32 20.01 -20.15 15.37
CA ASN A 32 20.11 -21.48 15.97
C ASN A 32 21.55 -22.02 15.97
N LYS A 33 22.28 -21.80 14.86
CA LYS A 33 23.63 -22.34 14.67
C LYS A 33 24.71 -21.55 15.39
N TYR A 34 24.60 -20.22 15.42
CA TYR A 34 25.68 -19.35 15.91
C TYR A 34 25.31 -18.59 17.19
N GLY A 35 24.06 -18.63 17.65
CA GLY A 35 23.60 -17.91 18.84
C GLY A 35 23.62 -16.39 18.71
N ARG A 36 23.77 -15.85 17.50
CA ARG A 36 23.86 -14.42 17.19
C ARG A 36 22.80 -14.02 16.17
N GLU A 37 22.42 -12.75 16.16
CA GLU A 37 21.48 -12.20 15.18
C GLU A 37 22.22 -11.91 13.87
N LEU A 38 21.73 -12.45 12.74
CA LEU A 38 22.34 -12.22 11.43
C LEU A 38 22.40 -10.73 11.08
N ALA A 39 21.34 -9.98 11.38
CA ALA A 39 21.28 -8.53 11.16
C ALA A 39 22.41 -7.77 11.89
N HIS A 40 22.73 -8.17 13.13
CA HIS A 40 23.79 -7.54 13.92
C HIS A 40 25.18 -7.86 13.37
N ASP A 41 25.42 -9.11 12.97
CA ASP A 41 26.70 -9.47 12.37
C ASP A 41 26.90 -8.75 11.02
N LEU A 42 25.84 -8.60 10.21
CA LEU A 42 25.88 -7.79 8.98
C LEU A 42 26.13 -6.30 9.25
N ASP A 43 25.58 -5.75 10.32
CA ASP A 43 25.78 -4.35 10.71
C ASP A 43 27.24 -4.05 11.09
N GLY A 44 27.91 -4.99 11.77
CA GLY A 44 29.31 -4.86 12.16
C GLY A 44 30.31 -5.07 11.01
N ASP A 45 29.96 -5.88 10.02
CA ASP A 45 30.87 -6.31 8.94
C ASP A 45 30.71 -5.50 7.64
N LEU A 46 29.62 -4.76 7.47
CA LEU A 46 29.32 -3.96 6.27
C LEU A 46 29.26 -2.47 6.57
N SER A 47 29.24 -1.63 5.52
CA SER A 47 29.06 -0.18 5.66
C SER A 47 28.18 0.44 4.59
N GLY A 48 27.76 1.69 4.83
CA GLY A 48 26.98 2.49 3.90
C GLY A 48 25.63 1.89 3.51
N HIS A 49 25.14 2.26 2.32
CA HIS A 49 23.84 1.79 1.82
C HIS A 49 23.78 0.27 1.62
N PHE A 50 24.91 -0.36 1.32
CA PHE A 50 24.94 -1.81 1.16
C PHE A 50 24.61 -2.53 2.47
N ARG A 51 25.21 -2.10 3.59
CA ARG A 51 24.86 -2.59 4.93
C ARG A 51 23.37 -2.41 5.21
N ASP A 52 22.86 -1.20 4.99
CA ASP A 52 21.46 -0.89 5.28
C ASP A 52 20.51 -1.79 4.47
N CYS A 53 20.79 -2.00 3.18
CA CYS A 53 20.04 -2.94 2.33
C CYS A 53 20.16 -4.39 2.81
N ALA A 54 21.37 -4.86 3.16
CA ALA A 54 21.59 -6.23 3.62
C ALA A 54 20.82 -6.52 4.91
N ILE A 55 20.82 -5.58 5.86
CA ILE A 55 20.02 -5.67 7.10
C ILE A 55 18.53 -5.72 6.77
N LEU A 56 18.03 -4.82 5.91
CA LEU A 56 16.62 -4.81 5.51
C LEU A 56 16.19 -6.13 4.85
N LEU A 57 17.07 -6.79 4.10
CA LEU A 57 16.77 -8.10 3.50
C LEU A 57 16.60 -9.21 4.55
N THR A 58 17.14 -9.04 5.76
CA THR A 58 16.92 -10.00 6.87
C THR A 58 15.56 -9.82 7.55
N GLU A 59 14.84 -8.73 7.28
CA GLU A 59 13.56 -8.42 7.88
C GLU A 59 12.38 -8.97 7.06
N SER A 60 11.27 -9.25 7.75
CA SER A 60 10.02 -9.62 7.07
C SER A 60 9.43 -8.41 6.34
N PRO A 61 8.90 -8.55 5.11
CA PRO A 61 8.23 -7.46 4.39
C PRO A 61 7.12 -6.81 5.22
N MET A 62 6.31 -7.60 5.95
CA MET A 62 5.25 -7.08 6.81
C MET A 62 5.79 -6.24 7.96
N TYR A 63 6.93 -6.63 8.53
CA TYR A 63 7.61 -5.84 9.57
C TYR A 63 8.13 -4.52 9.00
N LEU A 64 8.72 -4.53 7.80
CA LEU A 64 9.19 -3.30 7.14
C LEU A 64 8.03 -2.35 6.81
N MET A 65 6.92 -2.85 6.28
CA MET A 65 5.71 -2.05 6.03
C MET A 65 5.16 -1.44 7.33
N ALA A 66 5.06 -2.24 8.39
CA ALA A 66 4.65 -1.75 9.70
C ALA A 66 5.59 -0.69 10.28
N LYS A 67 6.91 -0.88 10.12
CA LYS A 67 7.94 0.08 10.55
C LYS A 67 7.85 1.39 9.76
N SER A 68 7.61 1.31 8.45
CA SER A 68 7.35 2.49 7.61
C SER A 68 6.10 3.24 8.04
N LEU A 69 5.00 2.54 8.38
CA LEU A 69 3.80 3.17 8.94
C LEU A 69 4.08 3.88 10.26
N TYR A 70 4.84 3.23 11.15
CA TYR A 70 5.21 3.83 12.44
C TYR A 70 5.97 5.14 12.24
N TYR A 71 6.96 5.15 11.34
CA TYR A 71 7.73 6.37 11.06
C TYR A 71 6.93 7.42 10.27
N ALA A 72 6.00 7.02 9.42
CA ALA A 72 5.09 7.93 8.72
C ALA A 72 4.17 8.71 9.68
N MET A 73 3.92 8.16 10.87
CA MET A 73 3.08 8.71 11.92
C MET A 73 3.87 9.22 13.13
N LYS A 74 5.20 9.08 13.13
CA LYS A 74 6.04 9.48 14.26
C LYS A 74 6.64 10.85 14.01
N GLY A 75 6.40 11.77 14.96
CA GLY A 75 7.10 13.05 15.02
C GLY A 75 6.21 14.18 14.56
N PHE A 76 6.81 15.22 13.98
CA PHE A 76 6.05 16.39 13.53
C PHE A 76 5.54 16.17 12.11
N GLY A 77 4.21 16.22 11.96
CA GLY A 77 3.52 15.97 10.70
C GLY A 77 3.33 14.48 10.42
N THR A 78 2.57 14.20 9.36
CA THR A 78 2.13 12.85 9.00
C THR A 78 2.40 12.63 7.51
N ASN A 79 3.07 11.53 7.17
CA ASN A 79 3.32 11.15 5.77
C ASN A 79 2.13 10.34 5.23
N GLU A 80 1.06 11.05 4.85
CA GLU A 80 -0.18 10.46 4.33
C GLU A 80 0.02 9.62 3.07
N ASN A 81 1.04 9.93 2.24
CA ASN A 81 1.36 9.16 1.03
C ASN A 81 1.82 7.74 1.39
N THR A 82 2.74 7.60 2.35
CA THR A 82 3.22 6.28 2.81
C THR A 82 2.09 5.48 3.45
N ILE A 83 1.25 6.14 4.25
CA ILE A 83 0.08 5.52 4.87
C ILE A 83 -0.87 4.98 3.79
N THR A 84 -1.17 5.80 2.78
CA THR A 84 -2.08 5.43 1.70
C THR A 84 -1.53 4.29 0.86
N GLU A 85 -0.27 4.39 0.42
CA GLU A 85 0.40 3.38 -0.41
C GLU A 85 0.38 2.00 0.25
N ILE A 86 0.72 1.95 1.54
CA ILE A 86 0.76 0.69 2.29
C ILE A 86 -0.65 0.15 2.56
N ILE A 87 -1.56 0.97 3.12
CA ILE A 87 -2.88 0.48 3.55
C ILE A 87 -3.74 0.06 2.36
N VAL A 88 -3.72 0.83 1.26
CA VAL A 88 -4.52 0.52 0.06
C VAL A 88 -3.92 -0.66 -0.74
N GLY A 89 -2.61 -0.87 -0.64
CA GLY A 89 -1.92 -1.95 -1.35
C GLY A 89 -2.06 -3.35 -0.73
N CYS A 90 -2.50 -3.45 0.52
CA CYS A 90 -2.62 -4.73 1.21
C CYS A 90 -3.92 -5.47 0.89
N THR A 91 -3.82 -6.79 0.73
CA THR A 91 -4.95 -7.73 0.80
C THR A 91 -5.50 -7.86 2.23
N ASN A 92 -6.66 -8.49 2.40
CA ASN A 92 -7.24 -8.74 3.72
C ASN A 92 -6.29 -9.51 4.65
N GLU A 93 -5.65 -10.56 4.13
CA GLU A 93 -4.70 -11.36 4.89
C GLU A 93 -3.47 -10.53 5.25
N GLU A 94 -2.93 -9.76 4.32
CA GLU A 94 -1.81 -8.86 4.59
C GLU A 94 -2.16 -7.77 5.59
N ILE A 95 -3.39 -7.22 5.60
CA ILE A 95 -3.85 -6.28 6.63
C ILE A 95 -3.79 -6.92 8.02
N ASN A 96 -4.22 -8.18 8.14
CA ASN A 96 -4.16 -8.90 9.43
C ASN A 96 -2.73 -9.15 9.88
N GLN A 97 -1.83 -9.49 8.95
CA GLN A 97 -0.40 -9.66 9.23
C GLN A 97 0.27 -8.33 9.58
N LEU A 98 -0.06 -7.26 8.86
CA LEU A 98 0.45 -5.91 9.06
C LEU A 98 0.11 -5.36 10.45
N LYS A 99 -1.12 -5.58 10.93
CA LYS A 99 -1.51 -5.20 12.30
C LYS A 99 -0.69 -5.90 13.36
N LYS A 100 -0.47 -7.22 13.21
CA LYS A 100 0.39 -8.00 14.11
C LYS A 100 1.83 -7.48 14.07
N ALA A 101 2.37 -7.27 12.87
CA ALA A 101 3.70 -6.70 12.66
C ALA A 101 3.85 -5.32 13.31
N TYR A 102 2.83 -4.46 13.23
CA TYR A 102 2.81 -3.16 13.89
C TYR A 102 2.92 -3.27 15.42
N THR A 103 2.25 -4.25 16.03
CA THR A 103 2.42 -4.52 17.47
C THR A 103 3.86 -4.91 17.82
N TYR A 104 4.54 -5.71 16.98
CA TYR A 104 5.96 -6.02 17.19
C TYR A 104 6.84 -4.77 17.05
N VAL A 105 6.62 -3.95 16.02
CA VAL A 105 7.34 -2.67 15.85
C VAL A 105 7.18 -1.77 17.06
N LEU A 106 5.98 -1.63 17.62
CA LEU A 106 5.76 -0.83 18.83
C LEU A 106 6.61 -1.34 20.01
N ARG A 107 6.67 -2.66 20.20
CA ARG A 107 7.49 -3.29 21.26
C ARG A 107 8.98 -3.01 21.05
N ASP A 108 9.48 -3.16 19.83
CA ASP A 108 10.89 -2.88 19.48
C ASP A 108 11.26 -1.42 19.70
N LYS A 109 10.28 -0.51 19.58
CA LYS A 109 10.44 0.92 19.89
C LYS A 109 10.24 1.25 21.38
N GLY A 110 10.13 0.24 22.24
CA GLY A 110 9.97 0.40 23.69
C GLY A 110 8.56 0.82 24.13
N ILE A 111 7.59 0.82 23.22
CA ILE A 111 6.21 1.21 23.50
C ILE A 111 5.45 -0.01 24.01
N LYS A 112 5.04 0.04 25.27
CA LYS A 112 4.39 -1.08 25.97
C LYS A 112 2.89 -0.89 26.22
N ASP A 113 2.30 0.21 25.74
CA ASP A 113 0.87 0.44 25.88
C ASP A 113 0.07 -0.59 25.07
N PRO A 114 -0.65 -1.53 25.71
CA PRO A 114 -1.41 -2.54 24.99
C PRO A 114 -2.60 -1.97 24.23
N LYS A 115 -3.01 -0.73 24.53
CA LYS A 115 -4.09 -0.05 23.80
C LYS A 115 -3.57 0.62 22.53
N ARG A 116 -2.27 0.81 22.35
CA ARG A 116 -1.74 1.44 21.14
C ARG A 116 -1.70 0.43 20.01
N THR A 117 -2.47 0.69 18.95
CA THR A 117 -2.59 -0.15 17.75
C THR A 117 -2.41 0.69 16.49
N LEU A 118 -2.26 0.04 15.34
CA LEU A 118 -2.22 0.73 14.05
C LEU A 118 -3.47 1.60 13.83
N GLU A 119 -4.65 1.08 14.15
CA GLU A 119 -5.91 1.81 14.01
C GLU A 119 -5.98 3.04 14.94
N ASN A 120 -5.41 2.93 16.14
CA ASN A 120 -5.40 4.04 17.09
C ASN A 120 -4.42 5.14 16.65
N ASP A 121 -3.24 4.77 16.16
CA ASP A 121 -2.28 5.73 15.60
C ASP A 121 -2.86 6.41 14.33
N ILE A 122 -3.50 5.65 13.43
CA ILE A 122 -4.20 6.24 12.26
C ILE A 122 -5.28 7.22 12.70
N ARG A 123 -6.04 6.91 13.76
CA ARG A 123 -7.09 7.80 14.27
C ARG A 123 -6.54 9.08 14.90
N SER A 124 -5.35 9.04 15.50
CA SER A 124 -4.72 10.24 16.07
C SER A 124 -4.05 11.11 15.01
N GLU A 125 -3.52 10.50 13.96
CA GLU A 125 -2.71 11.19 12.94
C GLU A 125 -3.53 11.70 11.75
N THR A 126 -4.74 11.16 11.54
CA THR A 126 -5.59 11.53 10.40
C THR A 126 -6.98 11.93 10.87
N SER A 127 -7.72 12.67 10.03
CA SER A 127 -9.06 13.16 10.40
C SER A 127 -10.08 13.04 9.26
N GLY A 128 -11.34 13.31 9.60
CA GLY A 128 -12.43 13.40 8.63
C GLY A 128 -12.66 12.11 7.83
N TYR A 129 -12.96 12.27 6.55
CA TYR A 129 -13.29 11.16 5.65
C TYR A 129 -12.06 10.33 5.25
N PHE A 130 -10.88 10.94 5.22
CA PHE A 130 -9.64 10.20 4.96
C PHE A 130 -9.39 9.15 6.04
N CYS A 131 -9.41 9.55 7.32
CA CYS A 131 -9.29 8.64 8.47
C CYS A 131 -10.31 7.50 8.41
N LYS A 132 -11.59 7.84 8.20
CA LYS A 132 -12.69 6.87 8.12
C LYS A 132 -12.48 5.85 6.99
N MET A 133 -11.95 6.26 5.84
CA MET A 133 -11.67 5.34 4.73
C MET A 133 -10.52 4.40 5.06
N LEU A 134 -9.41 4.92 5.60
CA LEU A 134 -8.29 4.08 6.04
C LEU A 134 -8.73 3.06 7.08
N LEU A 135 -9.51 3.47 8.09
CA LEU A 135 -10.06 2.56 9.09
C LEU A 135 -11.05 1.55 8.52
N THR A 136 -11.74 1.87 7.42
CA THR A 136 -12.62 0.94 6.71
C THR A 136 -11.80 -0.12 6.00
N ILE A 137 -10.75 0.27 5.27
CA ILE A 137 -9.83 -0.67 4.61
C ILE A 137 -9.16 -1.56 5.64
N LEU A 138 -8.65 -0.98 6.73
CA LEU A 138 -8.01 -1.72 7.83
C LEU A 138 -8.93 -2.75 8.51
N LYS A 139 -10.25 -2.79 8.27
CA LYS A 139 -11.05 -3.92 8.75
C LYS A 139 -10.64 -5.25 8.11
N GLY A 140 -10.10 -5.22 6.88
CA GLY A 140 -9.68 -6.42 6.16
C GLY A 140 -10.84 -7.38 5.89
N ASP A 141 -12.03 -6.83 5.63
CA ASP A 141 -13.29 -7.57 5.42
C ASP A 141 -13.89 -7.33 4.02
N THR A 142 -13.09 -6.82 3.08
CA THR A 142 -13.54 -6.66 1.69
C THR A 142 -13.77 -8.05 1.10
N PRO A 143 -14.91 -8.35 0.46
CA PRO A 143 -15.17 -9.70 -0.05
C PRO A 143 -14.06 -10.18 -1.00
N ASP A 144 -13.40 -11.27 -0.63
CA ASP A 144 -12.44 -11.95 -1.49
C ASP A 144 -13.19 -12.70 -2.61
N PRO A 145 -12.60 -12.83 -3.81
CA PRO A 145 -13.20 -13.62 -4.88
C PRO A 145 -13.41 -15.08 -4.46
N THR A 146 -14.56 -15.66 -4.83
CA THR A 146 -14.81 -17.08 -4.57
C THR A 146 -13.89 -17.96 -5.43
N PRO A 147 -13.65 -19.24 -5.04
CA PRO A 147 -12.88 -20.17 -5.87
C PRO A 147 -13.41 -20.28 -7.30
N GLU A 148 -14.73 -20.25 -7.49
CA GLU A 148 -15.36 -20.29 -8.81
C GLU A 148 -15.05 -19.01 -9.61
N GLN A 149 -15.08 -17.85 -8.97
CA GLN A 149 -14.70 -16.59 -9.61
C GLN A 149 -13.22 -16.57 -9.99
N LEU A 150 -12.33 -17.09 -9.15
CA LEU A 150 -10.89 -17.20 -9.45
C LEU A 150 -10.63 -18.14 -10.62
N GLN A 151 -11.33 -19.28 -10.69
CA GLN A 151 -11.23 -20.19 -11.82
C GLN A 151 -11.77 -19.54 -13.11
N ALA A 152 -12.91 -18.87 -13.04
CA ALA A 152 -13.50 -18.17 -14.17
C ALA A 152 -12.62 -16.99 -14.64
N LEU A 153 -11.91 -16.32 -13.73
CA LEU A 153 -11.00 -15.21 -14.03
C LEU A 153 -9.93 -15.61 -15.05
N GLN A 154 -9.38 -16.82 -14.91
CA GLN A 154 -8.35 -17.34 -15.81
C GLN A 154 -8.87 -17.55 -17.25
N GLN A 155 -10.16 -17.82 -17.40
CA GLN A 155 -10.78 -18.15 -18.70
C GLN A 155 -11.49 -16.97 -19.35
N LYS A 156 -12.13 -16.12 -18.54
CA LYS A 156 -13.06 -15.06 -18.99
C LYS A 156 -12.58 -13.65 -18.64
N GLY A 157 -11.46 -13.51 -17.94
CA GLY A 157 -10.90 -12.22 -17.54
C GLY A 157 -11.70 -11.54 -16.42
N GLY A 158 -11.34 -10.28 -16.14
CA GLY A 158 -11.81 -9.50 -14.97
C GLY A 158 -13.31 -9.25 -14.88
N ASP A 159 -14.04 -9.35 -15.99
CA ASP A 159 -15.48 -9.08 -16.04
C ASP A 159 -16.29 -10.02 -15.11
N VAL A 160 -15.76 -11.20 -14.78
CA VAL A 160 -16.39 -12.14 -13.82
C VAL A 160 -16.44 -11.61 -12.38
N MET A 161 -15.63 -10.59 -12.07
CA MET A 161 -15.54 -9.96 -10.75
C MET A 161 -16.47 -8.74 -10.64
N VAL A 162 -17.23 -8.44 -11.70
CA VAL A 162 -17.96 -7.18 -11.84
C VAL A 162 -19.46 -7.43 -11.83
N ASN A 163 -20.17 -6.70 -10.96
CA ASN A 163 -21.64 -6.62 -10.97
C ASN A 163 -22.06 -5.30 -11.64
N PRO A 164 -22.58 -5.30 -12.88
CA PRO A 164 -22.90 -4.07 -13.61
C PRO A 164 -23.82 -3.10 -12.86
N ASN A 165 -24.79 -3.62 -12.11
CA ASN A 165 -25.71 -2.79 -11.33
C ASN A 165 -25.00 -2.03 -10.20
N GLU A 166 -23.99 -2.64 -9.59
CA GLU A 166 -23.18 -1.97 -8.56
C GLU A 166 -22.26 -0.93 -9.18
N ILE A 167 -21.70 -1.19 -10.35
CA ILE A 167 -20.87 -0.23 -11.10
C ILE A 167 -21.68 1.01 -11.45
N THR A 168 -22.87 0.83 -12.05
CA THR A 168 -23.76 1.94 -12.39
C THR A 168 -24.13 2.78 -11.17
N LYS A 169 -24.45 2.12 -10.04
CA LYS A 169 -24.75 2.82 -8.78
C LYS A 169 -23.55 3.63 -8.28
N ALA A 170 -22.34 3.06 -8.32
CA ALA A 170 -21.12 3.75 -7.91
C ALA A 170 -20.81 4.96 -8.80
N VAL A 171 -20.96 4.84 -10.11
CA VAL A 171 -20.81 5.96 -11.05
C VAL A 171 -21.81 7.08 -10.75
N GLN A 172 -23.09 6.75 -10.53
CA GLN A 172 -24.11 7.73 -10.14
C GLN A 172 -23.79 8.42 -8.81
N GLN A 173 -23.18 7.71 -7.85
CA GLN A 173 -22.73 8.30 -6.59
C GLN A 173 -21.59 9.29 -6.82
N ILE A 174 -20.62 8.96 -7.69
CA ILE A 174 -19.52 9.84 -8.07
C ILE A 174 -20.06 11.10 -8.75
N GLU A 175 -20.95 10.97 -9.73
CA GLU A 175 -21.57 12.10 -10.43
C GLU A 175 -22.31 13.04 -9.46
N LYS A 176 -23.16 12.47 -8.59
CA LYS A 176 -23.84 13.25 -7.53
C LYS A 176 -22.88 13.91 -6.55
N ALA A 177 -21.71 13.32 -6.32
CA ALA A 177 -20.70 13.90 -5.44
C ALA A 177 -20.06 15.15 -6.06
N LEU A 178 -19.84 15.14 -7.39
CA LEU A 178 -19.23 16.26 -8.11
C LEU A 178 -20.10 17.53 -8.13
N GLU A 179 -21.41 17.38 -7.99
CA GLU A 179 -22.37 18.48 -7.90
C GLU A 179 -22.48 19.10 -6.49
N LYS A 180 -21.86 18.47 -5.48
CA LYS A 180 -22.03 18.83 -4.07
C LYS A 180 -20.81 19.54 -3.49
N PRO A 181 -20.98 20.38 -2.46
CA PRO A 181 -19.88 20.89 -1.66
C PRO A 181 -19.07 19.75 -1.03
N LYS A 182 -17.76 19.97 -0.79
CA LYS A 182 -16.81 18.97 -0.30
C LYS A 182 -17.34 18.11 0.85
N ASN A 183 -17.92 18.72 1.88
CA ASN A 183 -18.41 17.99 3.06
C ASN A 183 -19.57 17.02 2.75
N SER A 184 -20.40 17.34 1.76
CA SER A 184 -21.54 16.51 1.33
C SER A 184 -21.18 15.53 0.21
N ALA A 185 -20.05 15.75 -0.48
CA ALA A 185 -19.53 14.87 -1.52
C ALA A 185 -18.82 13.64 -0.93
N CYS A 186 -18.07 13.80 0.17
CA CYS A 186 -17.25 12.73 0.74
C CYS A 186 -18.01 11.43 1.14
N PRO A 187 -19.24 11.47 1.71
CA PRO A 187 -20.02 10.26 1.95
C PRO A 187 -20.32 9.47 0.68
N LEU A 188 -20.67 10.17 -0.41
CA LEU A 188 -21.00 9.54 -1.68
C LEU A 188 -19.77 8.89 -2.30
N LEU A 189 -18.61 9.56 -2.23
CA LEU A 189 -17.34 8.99 -2.70
C LEU A 189 -16.92 7.78 -1.86
N MET A 190 -17.08 7.83 -0.54
CA MET A 190 -16.86 6.65 0.30
C MET A 190 -17.75 5.49 -0.11
N ASP A 191 -19.05 5.72 -0.27
CA ASP A 191 -19.99 4.66 -0.62
C ASP A 191 -19.71 4.05 -2.01
N ALA A 192 -19.22 4.85 -2.95
CA ALA A 192 -18.84 4.39 -4.28
C ALA A 192 -17.62 3.44 -4.24
N PHE A 193 -16.62 3.75 -3.42
CA PHE A 193 -15.35 3.03 -3.40
C PHE A 193 -15.18 2.01 -2.27
N LYS A 194 -16.03 2.04 -1.23
CA LYS A 194 -15.94 1.08 -0.12
C LYS A 194 -16.13 -0.35 -0.63
N GLN A 195 -15.32 -1.26 -0.09
CA GLN A 195 -15.38 -2.70 -0.34
C GLN A 195 -15.41 -3.04 -1.85
N LYS A 196 -14.59 -2.35 -2.64
CA LYS A 196 -14.43 -2.64 -4.07
C LYS A 196 -13.09 -3.34 -4.30
N ASN A 197 -13.12 -4.45 -5.03
CA ASN A 197 -11.90 -5.06 -5.53
C ASN A 197 -11.35 -4.30 -6.75
N ILE A 198 -10.12 -4.59 -7.16
CA ILE A 198 -9.42 -3.88 -8.24
C ILE A 198 -10.18 -3.92 -9.58
N TRP A 199 -10.86 -5.03 -9.87
CA TRP A 199 -11.64 -5.20 -11.09
C TRP A 199 -12.89 -4.32 -11.08
N GLN A 200 -13.58 -4.22 -9.95
CA GLN A 200 -14.71 -3.32 -9.77
C GLN A 200 -14.28 -1.85 -9.86
N ILE A 201 -13.15 -1.47 -9.26
CA ILE A 201 -12.61 -0.10 -9.37
C ILE A 201 -12.29 0.23 -10.84
N SER A 202 -11.63 -0.68 -11.55
CA SER A 202 -11.34 -0.52 -12.97
C SER A 202 -12.61 -0.41 -13.82
N ALA A 203 -13.65 -1.21 -13.51
CA ALA A 203 -14.93 -1.13 -14.18
C ALA A 203 -15.67 0.20 -13.91
N ILE A 204 -15.62 0.72 -12.67
CA ILE A 204 -16.13 2.05 -12.32
C ILE A 204 -15.45 3.12 -13.16
N GLU A 205 -14.12 3.11 -13.22
CA GLU A 205 -13.36 4.07 -14.02
C GLU A 205 -13.75 4.01 -15.51
N LYS A 206 -13.82 2.80 -16.07
CA LYS A 206 -14.22 2.59 -17.46
C LYS A 206 -15.63 3.11 -17.74
N GLU A 207 -16.58 2.81 -16.86
CA GLU A 207 -17.97 3.23 -17.02
C GLU A 207 -18.13 4.75 -16.85
N TYR A 208 -17.49 5.34 -15.84
CA TYR A 208 -17.45 6.79 -15.63
C TYR A 208 -16.89 7.53 -16.86
N LYS A 209 -15.82 7.00 -17.48
CA LYS A 209 -15.22 7.58 -18.70
C LYS A 209 -16.13 7.51 -19.92
N LYS A 210 -17.03 6.52 -20.05
CA LYS A 210 -17.99 6.45 -21.15
C LYS A 210 -19.01 7.60 -21.11
N GLY A 211 -19.50 7.93 -19.90
CA GLY A 211 -20.43 9.04 -19.69
C GLY A 211 -19.77 10.42 -19.69
N ASN A 212 -18.45 10.48 -19.45
CA ASN A 212 -17.70 11.72 -19.30
C ASN A 212 -16.43 11.72 -20.15
N TRP A 213 -16.59 11.89 -21.47
CA TRP A 213 -15.50 11.80 -22.46
C TRP A 213 -14.33 12.77 -22.18
N GLU A 214 -14.59 13.93 -21.55
CA GLU A 214 -13.55 14.89 -21.14
C GLU A 214 -12.66 14.38 -19.98
N ALA A 215 -13.14 13.41 -19.19
CA ALA A 215 -12.36 12.78 -18.12
C ALA A 215 -11.42 11.68 -18.64
N ALA A 216 -11.69 11.12 -19.83
CA ALA A 216 -10.82 10.13 -20.47
C ALA A 216 -9.53 10.77 -21.04
N TYR A 217 -9.60 12.04 -21.46
CA TYR A 217 -8.49 12.82 -22.00
C TYR A 217 -8.58 14.27 -21.50
N PRO A 218 -7.96 14.62 -20.36
CA PRO A 218 -7.96 16.01 -19.91
C PRO A 218 -7.28 16.86 -20.99
N SER A 219 -8.01 17.83 -21.56
CA SER A 219 -7.43 18.74 -22.55
C SER A 219 -6.15 19.40 -21.98
N PRO A 220 -5.12 19.65 -22.80
CA PRO A 220 -3.89 20.30 -22.34
C PRO A 220 -4.14 21.64 -21.61
N ARG A 221 -5.26 22.31 -21.90
CA ARG A 221 -5.72 23.54 -21.23
C ARG A 221 -6.10 23.37 -19.75
N ARG A 222 -6.40 22.15 -19.29
CA ARG A 222 -6.67 21.82 -17.88
C ARG A 222 -5.39 21.49 -17.11
N LEU A 223 -4.38 20.90 -17.77
CA LEU A 223 -3.09 20.54 -17.15
C LEU A 223 -2.12 21.72 -17.08
N PHE A 224 -2.15 22.59 -18.10
CA PHE A 224 -1.39 23.83 -18.13
C PHE A 224 -2.42 24.96 -18.21
N GLY A 225 -2.63 25.67 -17.09
CA GLY A 225 -3.56 26.79 -17.02
C GLY A 225 -3.34 27.81 -18.16
N ARG A 226 -4.34 28.68 -18.38
CA ARG A 226 -4.54 29.59 -19.54
C ARG A 226 -3.36 30.47 -20.03
N ARG A 227 -2.13 30.33 -19.54
CA ARG A 227 -0.98 31.17 -19.89
C ARG A 227 0.04 30.57 -20.86
N ILE A 228 -0.10 29.33 -21.33
CA ILE A 228 0.85 28.76 -22.29
C ILE A 228 0.10 28.05 -23.43
N TRP A 229 -0.59 28.81 -24.26
CA TRP A 229 -0.93 28.35 -25.61
C TRP A 229 -0.93 29.55 -26.56
N HIS A 230 0.24 29.80 -27.15
CA HIS A 230 0.38 30.72 -28.28
C HIS A 230 0.06 29.92 -29.57
N PRO A 231 -0.83 30.39 -30.46
CA PRO A 231 -1.15 29.68 -31.69
C PRO A 231 -0.08 29.98 -32.73
N ALA A 232 1.06 29.29 -32.63
CA ALA A 232 1.89 29.03 -33.80
C ALA A 232 1.54 27.62 -34.28
N TYR A 233 1.53 27.41 -35.58
CA TYR A 233 0.99 26.24 -36.31
C TYR A 233 -0.50 26.31 -36.63
N ARG A 234 -0.81 27.30 -37.48
CA ARG A 234 -1.81 27.15 -38.53
C ARG A 234 -1.07 27.25 -39.88
N HIS A 235 -0.69 26.12 -40.46
CA HIS A 235 -0.41 25.94 -41.90
C HIS A 235 -0.86 24.50 -42.22
N GLY A 236 -1.65 24.24 -43.26
CA GLY A 236 -1.45 24.72 -44.62
C GLY A 236 -0.67 23.66 -45.35
#